data_AF-A0A2G6QUP6-F1
#
_entry.id   AF-A0A2G6QUP6-F1
#
_cell.length_a   1.000
_cell.length_b   1.000
_cell.length_c   1.000
_cell.angle_alpha   90.00
_cell.angle_beta   90.00
_cell.angle_gamma   90.00
#
_symmetry.space_group_name_H-M   'P 1'
#
loop_
_entity.id
_entity.type
_entity.pdbx_description
1 polymer ?
#
loop_
_entity_poly.entity_id
_entity_poly.type
_entity_poly.pdbx_seq_one_letter_code
_entity_poly.pdbx_strand_id
1 'polypeptide(L)' 'MGSKAMSFRFDEDMIELVKEKAKAQKRSLNNYIEMLMHKDVGDIPNEETKKAIAEVMEGKNLEEIKDVDSFMDAL' A
#
# COMPACT_ATOMS: atom_id res chain seq x y z
N MET A 1 9.79 12.39 -5.67
CA MET A 1 8.50 12.21 -6.39
C MET A 1 7.92 13.57 -6.69
N GLY A 2 7.51 13.84 -7.93
CA GLY A 2 6.83 15.10 -8.27
C GLY A 2 5.36 15.06 -7.84
N SER A 3 4.81 16.19 -7.38
CA SER A 3 3.37 16.34 -7.13
C SER A 3 2.68 16.92 -8.37
N LYS A 4 1.49 16.43 -8.70
CA LYS A 4 0.65 16.94 -9.79
C LYS A 4 -0.74 17.23 -9.25
N ALA A 5 -1.26 18.43 -9.50
CA ALA A 5 -2.60 18.80 -9.07
C ALA A 5 -3.66 18.04 -9.88
N MET A 6 -4.68 17.53 -9.18
CA MET A 6 -5.85 16.88 -9.76
C MET A 6 -7.10 17.36 -9.02
N SER A 7 -8.20 17.57 -9.75
CA SER A 7 -9.47 18.00 -9.16
C SER A 7 -10.47 16.86 -9.19
N PHE A 8 -11.11 16.62 -8.04
CA PHE A 8 -12.16 15.63 -7.88
C PHE A 8 -13.44 16.34 -7.45
N ARG A 9 -14.58 15.85 -7.95
CA ARG A 9 -15.89 16.31 -7.49
C ARG A 9 -16.48 15.23 -6.59
N PHE A 10 -16.83 15.63 -5.38
CA PHE A 10 -17.50 14.80 -4.38
C PHE A 10 -18.77 15.51 -3.91
N ASP A 11 -19.69 14.74 -3.35
CA ASP A 11 -20.82 15.31 -2.63
C ASP A 11 -20.34 16.13 -1.42
N GLU A 12 -21.02 17.23 -1.12
CA GLU A 12 -20.62 18.18 -0.08
C GLU A 12 -20.56 17.52 1.30
N ASP A 13 -21.57 16.71 1.64
CA ASP A 13 -21.62 15.95 2.89
C ASP A 13 -20.43 15.00 3.05
N MET A 14 -20.00 14.38 1.95
CA MET A 14 -18.83 13.50 1.94
C MET A 14 -17.55 14.29 2.23
N ILE A 15 -17.41 15.49 1.67
CA ILE A 15 -16.24 16.34 1.91
C ILE A 15 -16.14 16.71 3.40
N GLU A 16 -17.26 17.04 4.04
CA GLU A 16 -17.28 17.37 5.46
C GLU A 16 -16.89 16.17 6.34
N LEU A 17 -17.44 14.99 6.06
CA LEU A 17 -17.05 13.76 6.78
C LEU A 17 -15.55 13.44 6.65
N VAL A 18 -14.99 13.59 5.45
CA VAL A 18 -13.56 13.36 5.21
C VAL A 18 -12.70 14.42 5.92
N LYS A 19 -13.12 15.69 5.94
CA LYS A 19 -12.44 16.76 6.68
C LYS A 19 -12.38 16.47 8.18
N GLU A 20 -13.49 16.02 8.78
CA GLU A 20 -13.53 15.68 10.20
C GLU A 20 -12.55 14.54 10.53
N LYS A 21 -12.52 13.49 9.70
CA LYS A 21 -11.57 12.38 9.84
C LYS A 21 -10.12 12.83 9.69
N ALA A 22 -9.82 13.69 8.70
CA ALA A 22 -8.49 14.25 8.51
C ALA A 22 -8.03 15.06 9.74
N LYS A 23 -8.93 15.90 10.27
CA LYS A 23 -8.67 16.71 11.47
C LYS A 23 -8.44 15.85 12.71
N ALA A 24 -9.24 14.80 12.92
CA ALA A 24 -9.07 13.86 14.01
C ALA A 24 -7.68 13.19 14.00
N GLN A 25 -7.09 13.02 12.82
CA GLN A 25 -5.75 12.46 12.63
C GLN A 25 -4.64 13.51 12.54
N LYS A 26 -4.95 14.80 12.74
CA LYS A 26 -4.01 15.92 12.62
C LYS A 26 -3.33 15.98 11.24
N ARG A 27 -4.08 15.68 10.17
CA ARG A 27 -3.61 15.69 8.78
C ARG A 27 -4.37 16.73 7.96
N SER A 28 -3.73 17.23 6.89
CA SER A 28 -4.46 17.98 5.86
C SER A 28 -5.40 17.04 5.10
N LEU A 29 -6.46 17.60 4.51
CA LEU A 29 -7.41 16.83 3.68
C LEU A 29 -6.68 16.10 2.54
N ASN A 30 -5.76 16.79 1.86
CA ASN A 30 -4.97 16.20 0.78
C ASN A 30 -4.10 15.03 1.27
N ASN A 31 -3.38 15.21 2.39
CA ASN A 31 -2.56 14.13 2.96
C ASN A 31 -3.41 12.94 3.43
N TYR A 32 -4.62 13.19 3.93
CA TYR A 32 -5.53 12.14 4.34
C TYR A 32 -6.04 11.33 3.14
N ILE A 33 -6.41 11.99 2.04
CA ILE A 33 -6.82 11.34 0.80
C ILE A 33 -5.66 10.55 0.18
N GLU A 34 -4.45 11.11 0.13
CA GLU A 34 -3.26 10.40 -0.36
C GLU A 34 -3.00 9.11 0.42
N MET A 35 -3.14 9.15 1.75
CA MET A 35 -2.99 7.96 2.59
C MET A 35 -4.05 6.90 2.29
N LEU A 36 -5.32 7.31 2.11
CA LEU A 36 -6.39 6.37 1.75
C LEU A 36 -6.15 5.74 0.37
N MET A 37 -5.74 6.54 -0.61
CA MET A 37 -5.41 6.05 -1.95
C MET A 37 -4.20 5.13 -1.93
N HIS A 38 -3.18 5.42 -1.13
CA HIS A 38 -2.03 4.54 -0.96
C HIS A 38 -2.42 3.21 -0.33
N LYS A 39 -3.31 3.21 0.65
CA LYS A 39 -3.78 1.98 1.29
C LYS A 39 -4.58 1.09 0.34
N ASP A 40 -5.37 1.68 -0.56
CA ASP A 40 -6.26 0.93 -1.45
C ASP A 40 -5.61 0.58 -2.79
N VAL A 41 -4.90 1.54 -3.39
CA VAL A 41 -4.28 1.43 -4.73
C VAL A 41 -2.79 1.07 -4.64
N GLY A 42 -2.11 1.47 -3.57
CA GLY A 42 -0.67 1.26 -3.40
C GLY A 42 -0.31 -0.20 -3.08
N ASP A 43 -1.27 -1.01 -2.61
CA ASP A 43 -1.08 -2.43 -2.30
C ASP A 43 -1.29 -3.34 -3.52
N ILE A 44 -1.26 -2.80 -4.74
CA ILE A 44 -1.26 -3.60 -5.98
C ILE A 44 0.18 -4.09 -6.21
N PRO A 45 0.44 -5.41 -6.13
CA PRO A 45 1.78 -5.95 -6.41
C PRO A 45 2.21 -5.55 -7.81
N ASN A 46 3.45 -5.09 -7.97
CA ASN A 46 4.00 -4.84 -9.30
C ASN A 46 4.18 -6.18 -10.06
N GLU A 47 4.46 -6.13 -11.36
CA GLU A 47 4.55 -7.36 -12.18
C GLU A 47 5.64 -8.34 -11.70
N GLU A 48 6.71 -7.82 -11.09
CA GLU A 48 7.77 -8.66 -10.51
C GLU A 48 7.27 -9.38 -9.26
N THR A 49 6.60 -8.68 -8.35
CA THR A 49 5.98 -9.26 -7.16
C THR A 49 4.89 -10.26 -7.52
N LYS A 50 4.07 -9.99 -8.55
CA LYS A 50 3.06 -10.95 -9.04
C LYS A 50 3.71 -12.24 -9.55
N LYS A 51 4.82 -12.14 -10.29
CA LYS A 51 5.58 -13.31 -10.77
C LYS A 51 6.15 -14.12 -9.61
N ALA A 52 6.78 -13.47 -8.64
CA ALA A 52 7.30 -14.15 -7.45
C ALA A 52 6.21 -14.90 -6.69
N ILE A 53 5.03 -14.28 -6.50
CA ILE A 53 3.86 -14.94 -5.89
C ILE A 53 3.42 -16.16 -6.72
N ALA A 54 3.33 -16.02 -8.04
CA ALA A 54 2.94 -17.12 -8.92
C ALA A 54 3.95 -18.30 -8.88
N GLU A 55 5.25 -18.01 -8.90
CA GLU A 55 6.30 -19.03 -8.78
C GLU A 55 6.18 -19.82 -7.47
N VAL A 56 5.98 -19.11 -6.35
CA VAL A 56 5.75 -19.73 -5.03
C VAL A 56 4.49 -20.60 -5.02
N MET A 57 3.37 -20.11 -5.58
CA MET A 57 2.12 -20.88 -5.67
C MET A 57 2.23 -22.11 -6.57
N GLU A 58 3.08 -22.06 -7.60
CA GLU A 58 3.39 -23.20 -8.48
C GLU A 58 4.41 -24.17 -7.87
N GLY A 59 4.93 -23.90 -6.68
CA GLY A 59 5.94 -24.73 -6.01
C GLY A 59 7.34 -24.61 -6.60
N LYS A 60 7.61 -23.55 -7.36
CA LYS A 60 8.92 -23.29 -7.99
C LYS A 60 9.79 -22.44 -7.06
N ASN A 61 11.11 -22.63 -7.15
CA ASN A 61 12.10 -21.83 -6.42
C ASN A 61 11.87 -21.77 -4.90
N LEU A 62 11.30 -22.84 -4.31
CA LEU A 62 11.11 -22.97 -2.87
C LEU A 62 12.35 -23.61 -2.23
N GLU A 63 12.78 -23.05 -1.11
CA GLU A 63 13.82 -23.61 -0.26
C GLU A 63 13.24 -23.95 1.12
N GLU A 64 13.61 -25.11 1.66
CA GLU A 64 13.19 -25.51 2.99
C GLU A 64 14.13 -24.91 4.03
N ILE A 65 13.58 -24.10 4.93
CA ILE A 65 14.32 -23.56 6.07
C ILE A 65 14.38 -24.63 7.16
N LYS A 66 15.57 -25.21 7.35
CA LYS A 66 15.82 -26.24 8.37
C LYS A 66 16.21 -25.69 9.73
N ASP A 67 16.81 -24.50 9.73
CA ASP A 67 17.26 -23.79 10.93
C ASP A 67 17.07 -22.28 10.72
N VAL A 68 16.36 -21.65 11.64
CA VAL A 68 15.98 -20.23 11.50
C VAL A 68 17.18 -19.32 11.74
N ASP A 69 18.05 -19.67 12.69
CA ASP A 69 19.23 -18.86 13.01
C ASP A 69 20.21 -18.83 11.83
N SER A 70 20.51 -20.00 11.25
CA SER A 70 21.36 -20.10 10.05
C SER A 70 20.77 -19.39 8.83
N PHE A 71 19.44 -19.38 8.68
CA PHE A 71 18.78 -18.63 7.61
C PHE A 71 18.90 -17.13 7.80
N MET A 72 18.70 -16.63 9.02
CA MET A 72 18.84 -15.21 9.36
C MET A 72 20.28 -14.72 9.19
N ASP A 73 21.28 -15.54 9.50
CA ASP A 73 22.69 -15.22 9.30
C ASP A 73 23.09 -15.16 7.80
N ALA A 74 22.31 -15.78 6.91
CA ALA A 74 22.57 -15.86 5.47
C ALA A 74 21.83 -14.79 4.63
N LEU A 75 20.88 -14.06 5.25
CA LEU A 75 20.12 -12.96 4.64
C LEU A 75 20.93 -11.66 4.57
#